data_AF-A0A210VWJ0-F1
#
_entry.id   AF-A0A210VWJ0-F1
#
_cell.length_a   1.000
_cell.length_b   1.000
_cell.length_c   1.000
_cell.angle_alpha   90.00
_cell.angle_beta   90.00
_cell.angle_gamma   90.00
#
_symmetry.space_group_name_H-M   'P 1'
#
loop_
_entity.id
_entity.type
_entity.pdbx_description
1 polymer ?
#
loop_
_entity_poly.entity_id
_entity_poly.type
_entity_poly.pdbx_seq_one_letter_code
_entity_poly.pdbx_strand_id
1 'polypeptide(L)'
;MVWCLTARTTQPLVRSYGLRQEFITPHCPQQNGMVERVIRTLKEQCAHRYRFETLQRASRVIGDWIGFYNNRRPHQALAMKTRAEAFALAA
;
A
#
# COMPACT_ATOMS: atom_id res chain seq x y z
N MET A 1 -8.94 -7.31 8.57
CA MET A 1 -8.20 -6.03 8.46
C MET A 1 -8.75 -4.96 9.43
N VAL A 2 -10.07 -4.86 9.63
CA VAL A 2 -10.70 -3.87 10.53
C VAL A 2 -10.27 -4.00 12.01
N TRP A 3 -10.13 -5.22 12.54
CA TRP A 3 -9.84 -5.43 13.98
C TRP A 3 -8.48 -4.89 14.46
N CYS A 4 -7.44 -4.85 13.62
CA CYS A 4 -6.17 -4.22 13.99
C CYS A 4 -6.26 -2.69 13.98
N LEU A 5 -7.10 -2.15 13.12
CA LEU A 5 -7.30 -0.71 12.96
C LEU A 5 -8.18 -0.13 14.07
N THR A 6 -9.05 -0.94 14.67
CA THR A 6 -9.83 -0.58 15.88
C THR A 6 -9.15 -0.99 17.18
N ALA A 7 -7.92 -1.51 17.15
CA ALA A 7 -7.20 -1.89 18.36
C ALA A 7 -6.97 -0.70 19.30
N ARG A 8 -6.98 -0.96 20.61
CA ARG A 8 -6.75 0.06 21.67
C ARG A 8 -5.40 0.77 21.55
N THR A 9 -4.45 0.18 20.84
CA THR A 9 -3.12 0.75 20.60
C THR A 9 -3.09 1.67 19.37
N THR A 10 -3.89 1.39 18.34
CA THR A 10 -3.88 2.14 17.08
C THR A 10 -4.70 3.43 17.17
N GLN A 11 -5.84 3.40 17.86
CA GLN A 11 -6.73 4.57 17.95
C GLN A 11 -6.10 5.80 18.64
N PRO A 12 -5.37 5.67 19.76
CA PRO A 12 -4.71 6.82 20.39
C PRO A 12 -3.64 7.43 19.49
N LEU A 13 -2.90 6.60 18.74
CA LEU A 13 -1.84 7.05 17.84
C LEU A 13 -2.42 7.84 16.66
N VAL A 14 -3.49 7.34 16.04
CA VAL A 14 -4.18 8.06 14.96
C VAL A 14 -4.68 9.42 15.45
N ARG A 15 -5.26 9.47 16.66
CA ARG A 15 -5.71 10.73 17.29
C ARG A 15 -4.56 11.67 17.61
N SER A 16 -3.42 11.17 18.09
CA SER A 16 -2.26 12.01 18.42
C SER A 16 -1.65 12.69 17.19
N TYR A 17 -1.69 12.02 16.03
CA TYR A 17 -1.26 12.61 14.76
C TYR A 17 -2.34 13.47 14.09
N GLY A 18 -3.50 13.68 14.73
CA GLY A 18 -4.61 14.47 14.17
C GLY A 18 -5.25 13.83 12.93
N LEU A 19 -5.06 12.53 12.72
CA LEU A 19 -5.56 11.82 11.55
C LEU A 19 -7.00 11.34 11.79
N ARG A 20 -7.83 11.39 10.75
CA ARG A 20 -9.18 10.80 10.77
C ARG A 20 -9.12 9.38 10.21
N GLN A 21 -9.59 8.42 10.99
CA GLN A 21 -9.72 7.04 10.52
C GLN A 21 -11.04 6.88 9.76
N GLU A 22 -10.94 6.44 8.51
CA GLU A 22 -12.11 6.09 7.70
C GLU A 22 -12.13 4.60 7.41
N PHE A 23 -13.33 4.01 7.52
CA PHE A 23 -13.58 2.61 7.22
C PHE A 23 -14.47 2.50 5.99
N ILE A 24 -14.28 1.43 5.23
CA ILE A 24 -15.18 1.08 4.14
C ILE A 24 -16.60 0.84 4.68
N THR A 25 -17.59 1.16 3.86
CA THR A 25 -18.98 0.84 4.15
C THR A 25 -19.13 -0.69 4.25
N PRO A 26 -19.82 -1.21 5.28
CA PRO A 26 -20.10 -2.63 5.38
C PRO A 26 -20.72 -3.17 4.08
N HIS A 27 -20.26 -4.33 3.63
CA HIS A 27 -20.69 -4.98 2.39
C HIS A 27 -20.32 -4.24 1.08
N CYS A 28 -19.45 -3.24 1.11
CA CYS A 28 -18.92 -2.57 -0.09
C CYS A 28 -17.42 -2.86 -0.30
N PRO A 29 -17.02 -4.10 -0.64
CA PRO A 29 -15.60 -4.45 -0.84
C PRO A 29 -14.94 -3.69 -1.99
N GLN A 30 -15.72 -3.16 -2.94
CA GLN A 30 -15.22 -2.43 -4.10
C GLN A 30 -14.48 -1.15 -3.70
N GLN A 31 -14.81 -0.54 -2.55
CA GLN A 31 -14.10 0.62 -2.01
C GLN A 31 -12.64 0.30 -1.67
N ASN A 32 -12.35 -0.97 -1.39
CA ASN A 32 -11.00 -1.45 -1.10
C ASN A 32 -10.24 -1.90 -2.37
N GLY A 33 -10.86 -1.80 -3.55
CA GLY A 33 -10.31 -2.37 -4.79
C GLY A 33 -8.95 -1.82 -5.19
N MET A 34 -8.67 -0.54 -4.90
CA MET A 34 -7.38 0.08 -5.19
C MET A 34 -6.25 -0.57 -4.40
N VAL A 35 -6.40 -0.72 -3.07
CA VAL A 35 -5.37 -1.34 -2.24
C VAL A 35 -5.26 -2.84 -2.53
N GLU A 36 -6.38 -3.52 -2.80
CA GLU A 36 -6.38 -4.93 -3.18
C GLU A 36 -5.62 -5.16 -4.50
N ARG A 37 -5.81 -4.28 -5.49
CA ARG A 37 -5.07 -4.34 -6.76
C ARG A 37 -3.57 -4.16 -6.55
N VAL A 38 -3.16 -3.24 -5.66
CA VAL A 38 -1.74 -3.04 -5.32
C VAL A 38 -1.18 -4.28 -4.64
N ILE A 39 -1.86 -4.81 -3.62
CA ILE A 39 -1.44 -6.02 -2.89
C ILE A 39 -1.33 -7.21 -3.84
N ARG A 40 -2.26 -7.35 -4.78
CA ARG A 40 -2.23 -8.42 -5.78
C ARG A 40 -1.00 -8.30 -6.69
N THR A 41 -0.71 -7.10 -7.17
CA THR A 41 0.46 -6.84 -8.02
C THR A 41 1.77 -7.10 -7.27
N LEU A 42 1.84 -6.71 -5.98
CA LEU A 42 2.97 -7.03 -5.10
C LEU A 42 3.15 -8.55 -4.98
N LYS A 43 2.07 -9.29 -4.75
CA LYS A 43 2.14 -10.74 -4.63
C LYS A 43 2.61 -11.40 -5.92
N GLU A 44 1.99 -11.06 -7.05
CA GLU A 44 2.33 -11.59 -8.38
C GLU A 44 3.78 -11.30 -8.80
N GLN A 45 4.27 -10.09 -8.55
CA GLN A 45 5.59 -9.66 -9.03
C GLN A 45 6.73 -9.89 -8.04
N CYS A 46 6.43 -9.95 -6.75
CA CYS A 46 7.43 -10.03 -5.69
C CYS A 46 7.22 -11.28 -4.84
N ALA A 47 6.13 -11.35 -4.06
CA ALA A 47 6.01 -12.39 -3.04
C ALA A 47 5.96 -13.83 -3.58
N HIS A 48 5.39 -14.06 -4.77
CA HIS A 48 5.35 -15.38 -5.40
C HIS A 48 6.65 -15.77 -6.09
N ARG A 49 7.56 -14.81 -6.34
CA ARG A 49 8.84 -15.08 -7.00
C ARG A 49 9.96 -15.43 -6.03
N TYR A 50 9.78 -15.14 -4.74
CA TYR A 50 10.80 -15.34 -3.71
C TYR A 50 10.29 -16.27 -2.62
N ARG A 51 11.10 -17.27 -2.25
CA ARG A 51 10.97 -17.95 -0.96
C ARG A 51 11.77 -17.15 0.06
N PHE A 52 11.08 -16.52 1.01
CA PHE A 52 11.75 -15.75 2.05
C PHE A 52 12.18 -16.67 3.17
N GLU A 53 13.49 -16.72 3.42
CA GLU A 53 14.08 -17.49 4.53
C GLU A 53 14.04 -16.70 5.84
N THR A 54 14.08 -15.36 5.76
CA THR A 54 14.05 -14.47 6.92
C THR A 54 13.15 -13.26 6.69
N LEU A 55 12.59 -12.74 7.78
CA LEU A 55 11.75 -11.54 7.77
C LEU A 55 12.53 -10.31 7.28
N GLN A 56 13.80 -10.16 7.65
CA GLN A 56 14.65 -9.04 7.19
C GLN A 56 14.80 -9.06 5.67
N ARG A 57 14.98 -10.24 5.07
CA ARG A 57 15.09 -10.39 3.61
C ARG A 57 13.76 -10.05 2.93
N ALA A 58 12.64 -10.48 3.51
CA ALA A 58 11.31 -10.10 3.03
C ALA A 58 11.10 -8.58 3.07
N SER A 59 11.40 -7.93 4.20
CA SER A 59 11.27 -6.48 4.35
C SER A 59 12.13 -5.71 3.33
N ARG A 60 13.37 -6.14 3.09
CA ARG A 60 14.24 -5.50 2.10
C ARG A 60 13.69 -5.64 0.68
N VAL A 61 13.35 -6.85 0.27
CA VAL A 61 12.85 -7.14 -1.08
C VAL A 61 11.50 -6.43 -1.35
N ILE A 62 10.62 -6.39 -0.35
CA ILE A 62 9.36 -5.64 -0.44
C ILE A 62 9.63 -4.13 -0.51
N GLY A 63 10.56 -3.61 0.29
CA GLY A 63 10.96 -2.20 0.26
C GLY A 63 11.52 -1.79 -1.10
N ASP A 64 12.43 -2.60 -1.66
CA ASP A 64 13.00 -2.39 -2.99
C ASP A 64 11.91 -2.39 -4.08
N TRP A 65 10.95 -3.31 -3.98
CA TRP A 65 9.80 -3.37 -4.90
C TRP A 65 8.89 -2.13 -4.77
N ILE A 66 8.62 -1.65 -3.56
CA ILE A 66 7.82 -0.43 -3.34
C ILE A 66 8.54 0.79 -3.94
N GLY A 67 9.86 0.88 -3.75
CA GLY A 67 10.70 1.92 -4.35
C GLY A 67 10.61 1.92 -5.88
N PHE A 68 10.71 0.74 -6.50
CA PHE A 68 10.51 0.57 -7.94
C PHE A 68 9.10 0.97 -8.38
N TYR A 69 8.06 0.51 -7.66
CA TYR A 69 6.67 0.76 -8.00
C TYR A 69 6.33 2.25 -7.99
N ASN A 70 6.81 3.00 -7.00
CA ASN A 70 6.47 4.42 -6.87
C ASN A 70 7.30 5.32 -7.80
N ASN A 71 8.58 5.01 -8.02
CA ASN A 71 9.52 5.92 -8.71
C ASN A 71 9.88 5.53 -10.14
N ARG A 72 9.64 4.29 -10.56
CA ARG A 72 10.10 3.80 -11.88
C ARG A 72 9.01 3.21 -12.73
N ARG A 73 7.89 2.77 -12.15
CA ARG A 73 6.82 2.14 -12.91
C ARG A 73 5.91 3.20 -13.54
N PRO A 74 5.84 3.31 -14.88
CA PRO A 74 4.88 4.19 -15.54
C PRO A 74 3.48 3.58 -15.46
N HIS A 75 2.49 4.41 -15.18
CA HIS A 75 1.08 4.00 -15.10
C HIS A 75 0.27 4.65 -16.22
N GLN A 76 -0.42 3.85 -17.02
CA GLN A 76 -1.29 4.35 -18.10
C GLN A 76 -2.36 5.33 -17.58
N ALA A 77 -2.95 5.03 -16.42
CA ALA A 77 -3.93 5.91 -15.77
C ALA A 77 -3.36 7.29 -15.37
N LEU A 78 -2.03 7.44 -15.32
CA LEU A 78 -1.33 8.68 -15.00
C LEU A 78 -0.63 9.27 -16.24
N ALA A 79 -1.14 9.00 -17.45
CA ALA A 79 -0.52 9.42 -18.71
C ALA A 79 0.95 8.97 -18.83
N MET A 80 1.24 7.72 -18.45
CA MET A 80 2.58 7.11 -18.43
C MET A 80 3.56 7.71 -17.41
N LYS A 81 3.09 8.55 -16.49
CA LYS A 81 3.90 9.05 -15.37
C LYS A 81 4.01 8.01 -14.25
N THR A 82 5.06 8.14 -13.46
CA THR A 82 5.23 7.40 -12.20
C THR A 82 4.36 8.01 -11.10
N ARG A 83 4.10 7.25 -10.02
CA ARG A 83 3.30 7.77 -8.91
C ARG A 83 3.98 8.92 -8.19
N ALA A 84 5.31 8.89 -8.07
CA ALA A 84 6.09 9.96 -7.47
C ALA A 84 5.96 11.27 -8.26
N GLU A 85 6.05 11.20 -9.59
CA GLU A 85 5.86 12.38 -10.47
C GLU A 85 4.43 12.92 -10.39
N ALA A 86 3.42 12.04 -10.43
CA ALA A 86 2.03 12.45 -10.31
C ALA A 86 1.73 13.10 -8.96
N PHE A 87 2.33 12.61 -7.87
CA PHE A 87 2.22 13.21 -6.55
C PHE A 87 2.92 14.57 -6.48
N ALA A 88 4.14 14.68 -7.01
CA ALA A 88 4.87 15.94 -7.05
C ALA A 88 4.17 17.03 -7.86
N LEU A 89 3.38 16.66 -8.88
CA LEU A 89 2.56 17.58 -9.67
C LEU A 89 1.24 17.98 -8.99
N ALA A 90 0.80 17.22 -8.00
CA ALA A 90 -0.46 17.44 -7.28
C ALA A 90 -0.26 18.15 -5.93
N ALA A 91 0.99 18.29 -5.49
CA ALA A 91 1.40 19.03 -4.30
C ALA A 91 1.66 20.51 -4.64
#